data_AF-X1C7F6-F1
#
_entry.id   AF-X1C7F6-F1
#
_cell.length_a   1.000
_cell.length_b   1.000
_cell.length_c   1.000
_cell.angle_alpha   90.00
_cell.angle_beta   90.00
_cell.angle_gamma   90.00
#
_symmetry.space_group_name_H-M   'P 1'
#
loop_
_entity.id
_entity.type
_entity.pdbx_description
1 polymer ?
#
loop_
_entity_poly.entity_id
_entity_poly.type
_entity_poly.pdbx_seq_one_letter_code
_entity_poly.pdbx_strand_id
1 'polypeptide(L)'
;DSNRAKEAIAYVYLIYNDIVTLKFKKPRKAYQTIREYAITCVNDLGQKPETIYPFIKKIEDIIYGGVEPTGKELNFTVQLFSNLYNDITGKTLPTVSF
;
A
#
# COMPACT_ATOMS: atom_id res chain seq x y z
N ASP A 1 -5.72 22.09 2.32
CA ASP A 1 -6.04 20.88 1.54
C ASP A 1 -5.00 19.75 1.56
N SER A 2 -3.75 19.95 1.99
CA SER A 2 -2.71 18.90 1.96
C SER A 2 -2.93 17.72 2.93
N ASN A 3 -3.48 17.98 4.13
CA ASN A 3 -3.74 16.93 5.13
C ASN A 3 -4.61 15.78 4.60
N ARG A 4 -5.53 16.06 3.67
CA ARG A 4 -6.42 15.05 3.08
C ARG A 4 -5.69 14.04 2.20
N ALA A 5 -4.66 14.46 1.48
CA ALA A 5 -3.89 13.57 0.62
C ALA A 5 -3.06 12.58 1.44
N LYS A 6 -2.46 13.04 2.54
CA LYS A 6 -1.70 12.19 3.46
C LYS A 6 -2.59 11.15 4.12
N GLU A 7 -3.75 11.58 4.61
CA GLU A 7 -4.75 10.70 5.20
C GLU A 7 -5.28 9.67 4.20
N ALA A 8 -5.61 10.10 2.98
CA ALA A 8 -6.05 9.19 1.91
C ALA A 8 -4.99 8.11 1.61
N ILE A 9 -3.72 8.48 1.55
CA ILE A 9 -2.61 7.55 1.32
C ILE A 9 -2.46 6.56 2.49
N ALA A 10 -2.61 7.02 3.73
CA ALA A 10 -2.63 6.14 4.90
C ALA A 10 -3.80 5.13 4.82
N TYR A 11 -4.98 5.56 4.39
CA TYR A 11 -6.11 4.66 4.17
C TYR A 11 -5.86 3.62 3.08
N VAL A 12 -5.17 3.96 1.98
CA VAL A 12 -4.78 2.99 0.94
C VAL A 12 -3.93 1.86 1.54
N TYR A 13 -3.01 2.16 2.46
CA TYR A 13 -2.23 1.15 3.15
C TYR A 13 -3.09 0.26 4.08
N LEU A 14 -4.06 0.84 4.78
CA LEU A 14 -4.97 0.06 5.63
C LEU A 14 -5.83 -0.89 4.80
N ILE A 15 -6.35 -0.43 3.66
CA ILE A 15 -7.10 -1.27 2.71
C ILE A 15 -6.23 -2.43 2.21
N TYR A 16 -4.97 -2.18 1.86
CA TYR A 16 -4.02 -3.25 1.51
C TYR A 16 -3.92 -4.30 2.62
N ASN A 17 -3.75 -3.88 3.88
CA ASN A 17 -3.63 -4.80 5.01
C ASN A 17 -4.91 -5.63 5.20
N ASP A 18 -6.08 -5.02 5.05
CA ASP A 18 -7.37 -5.71 5.12
C ASP A 18 -7.50 -6.76 4.02
N ILE A 19 -7.10 -6.44 2.79
CA ILE A 19 -7.11 -7.39 1.67
C ILE A 19 -6.20 -8.58 1.96
N VAL A 20 -4.98 -8.34 2.46
CA VAL A 20 -4.06 -9.42 2.83
C VAL A 20 -4.65 -10.28 3.95
N THR A 21 -5.24 -9.65 4.96
CA THR A 21 -5.91 -10.34 6.07
C THR A 21 -7.08 -11.20 5.57
N LEU A 22 -7.91 -10.67 4.68
CA LEU A 22 -9.08 -11.37 4.16
C LEU A 22 -8.69 -12.55 3.29
N LYS A 23 -7.72 -12.37 2.38
CA LYS A 23 -7.30 -13.39 1.40
C LYS A 23 -6.38 -14.46 2.01
N PHE A 24 -5.40 -14.06 2.81
CA PHE A 24 -4.34 -14.95 3.30
C PHE A 24 -4.46 -15.29 4.79
N LYS A 25 -5.42 -14.68 5.52
CA LYS A 25 -5.62 -14.88 6.97
C LYS A 25 -4.37 -14.59 7.81
N LYS A 26 -3.52 -13.67 7.33
CA LYS A 26 -2.24 -13.34 7.96
C LYS A 26 -2.10 -11.83 8.19
N PRO A 27 -2.82 -11.26 9.18
CA PRO A 27 -2.78 -9.81 9.45
C PRO A 27 -1.41 -9.34 9.94
N ARG A 28 -1.09 -8.06 9.71
CA ARG A 28 0.09 -7.42 10.31
C ARG A 28 -0.03 -7.44 11.84
N LYS A 29 1.03 -7.85 12.53
CA LYS A 29 1.09 -7.79 13.98
C LYS A 29 1.38 -6.37 14.46
N ALA A 30 0.86 -5.99 15.64
CA ALA A 30 0.99 -4.64 16.17
C ALA A 30 2.44 -4.14 16.31
N TYR A 31 3.37 -5.05 16.61
CA TYR A 31 4.79 -4.74 16.78
C TYR A 31 5.58 -4.74 15.47
N GLN A 32 5.01 -5.22 14.36
CA GLN A 32 5.72 -5.26 13.07
C GLN A 32 5.66 -3.90 12.39
N THR A 33 6.78 -3.43 11.89
CA THR A 33 6.82 -2.31 10.94
C THR A 33 6.14 -2.68 9.62
N ILE A 34 5.76 -1.68 8.82
CA ILE A 34 5.13 -1.91 7.52
C ILE A 34 6.08 -2.62 6.54
N ARG A 35 7.39 -2.41 6.69
CA ARG A 35 8.45 -3.07 5.92
C ARG A 35 8.65 -4.54 6.31
N GLU A 36 8.71 -4.85 7.60
CA GLU A 36 8.79 -6.24 8.07
C GLU A 36 7.57 -7.07 7.64
N TYR A 37 6.40 -6.44 7.65
CA TYR A 37 5.19 -7.07 7.15
C TYR A 37 5.27 -7.32 5.65
N ALA A 38 5.79 -6.38 4.86
CA ALA A 38 6.01 -6.57 3.43
C ALA A 38 6.93 -7.75 3.12
N ILE A 39 8.04 -7.88 3.87
CA ILE A 39 8.95 -9.04 3.76
C ILE A 39 8.21 -10.35 4.06
N THR A 40 7.35 -10.36 5.09
CA THR A 40 6.50 -11.52 5.41
C THR A 40 5.56 -11.86 4.25
N CYS A 41 4.93 -10.86 3.63
CA CYS A 41 4.04 -11.05 2.48
C CYS A 41 4.78 -11.64 1.26
N VAL A 42 6.03 -11.25 1.02
CA VAL A 42 6.84 -11.82 -0.06
C VAL A 42 7.20 -13.27 0.25
N ASN A 43 7.85 -13.50 1.40
CA ASN A 43 8.44 -14.80 1.72
C ASN A 43 7.38 -15.87 1.98
N ASP A 44 6.28 -15.50 2.65
CA ASP A 44 5.33 -16.48 3.17
C ASP A 44 4.01 -16.51 2.39
N LEU A 45 3.67 -15.43 1.67
CA LEU A 45 2.39 -15.30 0.95
C LEU A 45 2.56 -15.25 -0.58
N GLY A 46 3.80 -15.30 -1.07
CA GLY A 46 4.10 -15.30 -2.50
C GLY A 46 3.76 -13.98 -3.21
N GLN A 47 3.67 -12.87 -2.48
CA GLN A 47 3.54 -11.55 -3.13
C GLN A 47 4.83 -11.19 -3.86
N LYS A 48 4.69 -10.49 -4.98
CA LYS A 48 5.83 -10.13 -5.84
C LYS A 48 6.62 -8.97 -5.25
N PRO A 49 7.94 -9.11 -5.03
CA PRO A 49 8.82 -8.03 -4.60
C PRO A 49 8.69 -6.77 -5.45
N GLU A 50 8.54 -6.95 -6.77
CA GLU A 50 8.52 -5.88 -7.77
C GLU A 50 7.32 -4.95 -7.63
N THR A 51 6.22 -5.39 -6.99
CA THR A 51 5.02 -4.58 -6.80
C THR A 51 4.81 -4.15 -5.37
N ILE A 52 5.09 -5.01 -4.39
CA ILE A 52 4.91 -4.67 -2.97
C ILE A 52 5.94 -3.65 -2.46
N TYR A 53 7.22 -3.79 -2.81
CA TYR A 53 8.26 -2.93 -2.24
C TYR A 53 8.18 -1.47 -2.71
N PRO A 54 7.92 -1.17 -4.00
CA PRO A 54 7.70 0.21 -4.42
C PRO A 54 6.49 0.85 -3.70
N PHE A 55 5.40 0.10 -3.54
CA PHE A 55 4.22 0.58 -2.80
C PHE A 55 4.55 0.89 -1.35
N ILE A 56 5.17 -0.05 -0.62
CA ILE A 56 5.49 0.12 0.80
C ILE A 56 6.50 1.25 1.02
N LYS A 57 7.53 1.34 0.17
CA LYS A 57 8.47 2.46 0.22
C LYS A 57 7.75 3.80 0.05
N LYS A 58 6.80 3.89 -0.88
CA LYS A 58 6.03 5.13 -1.09
C LYS A 58 5.22 5.51 0.14
N ILE A 59 4.60 4.53 0.83
CA ILE A 59 3.91 4.76 2.10
C ILE A 59 4.89 5.25 3.18
N GLU A 60 6.06 4.64 3.30
CA GLU A 60 7.08 5.06 4.27
C GLU A 60 7.54 6.50 4.02
N ASP A 61 7.86 6.83 2.76
CA ASP A 61 8.32 8.16 2.37
C ASP A 61 7.28 9.25 2.69
N ILE A 62 5.98 8.93 2.62
CA ILE A 62 4.90 9.90 2.89
C ILE A 62 4.57 10.00 4.39
N ILE A 63 4.51 8.87 5.10
CA ILE A 63 4.17 8.88 6.52
C ILE A 63 5.34 9.44 7.35
N TYR A 64 6.58 9.10 7.00
CA TYR A 64 7.77 9.44 7.78
C TYR A 64 8.66 10.53 7.15
N GLY A 65 8.57 10.78 5.84
CA GLY A 65 9.47 11.72 5.15
C GLY A 65 9.20 13.20 5.41
N GLY A 66 8.18 13.55 6.20
CA GLY A 66 7.94 14.92 6.68
C GLY A 66 7.46 15.93 5.64
N VAL A 67 7.37 15.54 4.36
CA VAL A 67 6.84 16.38 3.28
C VAL A 67 5.37 16.07 3.06
N GLU A 68 4.55 17.12 2.99
CA GLU A 68 3.13 16.99 2.70
C GLU A 68 2.90 16.51 1.25
N PRO A 69 2.18 15.39 1.04
CA PRO A 69 1.94 14.86 -0.30
C PRO A 69 0.99 15.76 -1.09
N THR A 70 1.21 15.81 -2.40
CA THR A 70 0.33 16.50 -3.35
C THR A 70 -0.65 15.50 -3.99
N GLY A 71 -1.64 16.00 -4.74
CA GLY A 71 -2.53 15.13 -5.53
C GLY A 71 -1.79 14.21 -6.50
N LYS A 72 -0.62 14.62 -7.01
CA LYS A 72 0.24 13.75 -7.83
C LYS A 72 0.74 12.54 -7.06
N GLU A 73 1.08 12.72 -5.78
CA GLU A 73 1.56 11.64 -4.92
C GLU A 73 0.47 10.68 -4.51
N LEU A 74 -0.74 11.20 -4.30
CA LEU A 74 -1.93 10.37 -4.14
C LEU A 74 -2.18 9.54 -5.40
N ASN A 75 -2.23 10.17 -6.57
CA ASN A 75 -2.44 9.49 -7.86
C ASN A 75 -1.40 8.38 -8.10
N PHE A 76 -0.12 8.67 -7.87
CA PHE A 76 0.96 7.69 -8.02
C PHE A 76 0.84 6.54 -7.02
N THR A 77 0.48 6.84 -5.75
CA THR A 77 0.26 5.80 -4.74
C THR A 77 -0.89 4.88 -5.12
N VAL A 78 -1.99 5.43 -5.64
CA VAL A 78 -3.14 4.66 -6.13
C VAL A 78 -2.76 3.77 -7.32
N GLN A 79 -1.90 4.24 -8.22
CA GLN A 79 -1.38 3.41 -9.33
C GLN A 79 -0.55 2.23 -8.81
N LEU A 80 0.38 2.46 -7.88
CA LEU A 80 1.16 1.39 -7.24
C LEU A 80 0.25 0.37 -6.54
N PHE A 81 -0.73 0.86 -5.79
CA PHE A 81 -1.72 0.02 -5.14
C PHE A 81 -2.57 -0.76 -6.14
N SER A 82 -2.93 -0.18 -7.28
CA SER A 82 -3.73 -0.86 -8.31
C SER A 82 -3.00 -2.06 -8.92
N ASN A 83 -1.68 -1.92 -9.16
CA ASN A 83 -0.84 -3.03 -9.61
C ASN A 83 -0.76 -4.14 -8.56
N LEU A 84 -0.51 -3.76 -7.30
CA LEU A 84 -0.44 -4.70 -6.18
C LEU A 84 -1.79 -5.40 -5.93
N TYR A 85 -2.89 -4.67 -6.04
CA TYR A 85 -4.25 -5.21 -5.93
C TYR A 85 -4.51 -6.24 -7.03
N ASN A 86 -4.09 -5.97 -8.26
CA ASN A 86 -4.22 -6.91 -9.36
C ASN A 86 -3.42 -8.18 -9.12
N ASP A 87 -2.16 -8.06 -8.70
CA ASP A 87 -1.33 -9.22 -8.34
C ASP A 87 -1.96 -10.08 -7.24
N ILE A 88 -2.55 -9.43 -6.23
CA ILE A 88 -3.15 -10.14 -5.11
C ILE A 88 -4.50 -10.73 -5.47
N THR A 89 -5.34 -10.08 -6.28
CA THR A 89 -6.75 -10.48 -6.45
C THR A 89 -7.09 -11.01 -7.83
N GLY A 90 -6.24 -10.79 -8.83
CA GLY A 90 -6.53 -11.02 -10.25
C GLY A 90 -7.53 -10.02 -10.85
N LYS A 91 -7.90 -8.96 -10.12
CA LYS A 91 -8.90 -7.96 -10.55
C LYS A 91 -8.24 -6.62 -10.82
N THR A 92 -8.75 -5.86 -11.78
CA THR A 92 -8.31 -4.48 -12.02
C THR A 92 -9.16 -3.52 -11.19
N LEU A 93 -8.53 -2.49 -10.62
CA LEU A 93 -9.25 -1.35 -10.08
C LEU A 93 -9.65 -0.43 -11.23
N PRO A 94 -10.85 0.20 -11.18
CA PRO A 94 -11.19 1.24 -12.13
C PRO A 94 -10.22 2.41 -11.99
N THR A 95 -9.85 3.03 -13.12
CA THR A 95 -8.99 4.21 -13.11
C THR A 95 -9.73 5.36 -12.41
N VAL A 96 -9.11 5.91 -11.36
CA VAL A 96 -9.63 7.07 -10.63
C VAL A 96 -8.71 8.26 -10.90
N SER A 97 -9.28 9.36 -11.38
CA SER A 97 -8.58 10.64 -11.56
C SER A 97 -8.91 11.54 -10.38
N PHE A 98 -7.91 11.89 -9.57
CA PHE A 98 -8.03 12.84 -8.46
C PHE A 98 -7.50 14.21 -8.85
#